data_AF-A0A9X9LC54-F1
#
_entry.id   AF-A0A9X9LC54-F1
#
_cell.length_a   1.000
_cell.length_b   1.000
_cell.length_c   1.000
_cell.angle_alpha   90.00
_cell.angle_beta   90.00
_cell.angle_gamma   90.00
#
_symmetry.space_group_name_H-M   'P 1'
#
loop_
_entity.id
_entity.type
_entity.pdbx_description
1 polymer ?
#
loop_
_entity_poly.entity_id
_entity_poly.type
_entity_poly.pdbx_seq_one_letter_code
_entity_poly.pdbx_strand_id
1 'polypeptide(L)'
;CPAVRFDWDKSLLKVYSGSSHQWLPICSDSWNNSYSEKTCQQLGFVSAYRTTEVAHRNLASSFSISKYNSTLQESLYRSECPSQRYVSLQCSHCGLRAMTGRIVGGALAPESKWPWQVSLHYGTTHICGGTLIDAQWVLTAAHCFFVTREKVLEGWKVYAGTSNLLRLPEAASISQIIINGNYTDEEDDYDIALMRLSKPLTLSGESQPRPLS
;
A
#
# COMPACT_ATOMS: atom_id res chain seq x y z
N CYS A 1 -0.29 13.06 9.45
CA CYS A 1 -0.18 11.62 9.16
C CYS A 1 1.04 11.05 9.85
N PRO A 2 0.92 9.92 10.55
CA PRO A 2 2.08 9.28 11.12
C PRO A 2 3.00 8.77 9.99
N ALA A 3 4.19 9.37 9.84
CA ALA A 3 5.23 8.91 8.92
C ALA A 3 6.11 7.83 9.58
N VAL A 4 5.72 6.57 9.40
CA VAL A 4 6.48 5.37 9.78
C VAL A 4 6.79 4.58 8.52
N ARG A 5 7.99 4.02 8.39
CA ARG A 5 8.37 3.17 7.25
C ARG A 5 9.24 2.00 7.66
N PHE A 6 9.28 0.99 6.79
CA PHE A 6 10.21 -0.14 6.88
C PHE A 6 11.23 -0.05 5.75
N ASP A 7 12.48 -0.41 6.04
CA ASP A 7 13.48 -0.60 4.99
C ASP A 7 13.21 -1.88 4.20
N TRP A 8 13.50 -1.86 2.90
CA TRP A 8 13.14 -2.92 1.97
C TRP A 8 14.01 -4.18 2.15
N ASP A 9 15.24 -4.03 2.63
CA ASP A 9 16.23 -5.11 2.74
C ASP A 9 16.08 -5.93 4.02
N LYS A 10 15.79 -5.25 5.14
CA LYS A 10 15.85 -5.82 6.50
C LYS A 10 14.62 -5.52 7.34
N SER A 11 13.57 -4.93 6.77
CA SER A 11 12.37 -4.50 7.51
C SER A 11 12.73 -3.60 8.71
N LEU A 12 13.77 -2.77 8.56
CA LEU A 12 14.25 -1.90 9.62
C LEU A 12 13.22 -0.78 9.85
N LEU A 13 12.69 -0.69 11.07
CA LEU A 13 11.65 0.26 11.44
C LEU A 13 12.26 1.66 11.61
N LYS A 14 11.77 2.62 10.82
CA LYS A 14 12.22 4.02 10.84
C LYS A 14 11.04 4.97 11.02
N VAL A 15 11.26 6.03 11.77
CA VAL A 15 10.29 7.11 12.01
C VAL A 15 10.86 8.43 11.51
N TYR A 16 10.02 9.22 10.88
CA TYR A 16 10.43 10.52 10.36
C TYR A 16 10.62 11.53 11.49
N SER A 17 11.80 12.15 11.56
CA SER A 17 12.09 13.23 12.48
C SER A 17 11.85 14.58 11.80
N GLY A 18 10.84 15.31 12.27
CA GLY A 18 10.54 16.66 11.77
C GLY A 18 11.66 17.67 12.05
N SER A 19 12.45 17.47 13.13
CA SER A 19 13.54 18.37 13.52
C SER A 19 14.81 18.20 12.69
N SER A 20 15.10 16.98 12.19
CA SER A 20 16.30 16.72 11.39
C SER A 20 16.00 16.42 9.93
N HIS A 21 14.73 16.48 9.51
CA HIS A 21 14.25 16.13 8.17
C HIS A 21 14.79 14.77 7.66
N GLN A 22 14.93 13.80 8.57
CA GLN A 22 15.56 12.51 8.31
C GLN A 22 14.77 11.38 8.95
N TRP A 23 14.88 10.21 8.34
CA TRP A 23 14.33 8.96 8.86
C TRP A 23 15.31 8.32 9.82
N LEU A 24 14.94 8.22 11.09
CA LEU A 24 15.80 7.67 12.13
C LEU A 24 15.28 6.29 12.57
N PRO A 25 16.18 5.34 12.84
CA PRO A 25 15.81 4.01 13.32
C PRO A 25 15.40 4.04 14.79
N ILE A 26 14.68 3.01 15.23
CA ILE A 26 14.32 2.82 16.63
C ILE A 26 15.33 1.88 17.30
N CYS A 27 15.87 2.28 18.44
CA CYS A 27 16.83 1.52 19.23
C CYS A 27 16.17 0.27 19.84
N SER A 28 16.83 -0.88 19.74
CA SER A 28 16.29 -2.13 20.29
C SER A 28 16.32 -2.18 21.81
N ASP A 29 17.22 -1.43 22.46
CA ASP A 29 17.45 -1.50 23.91
C ASP A 29 16.22 -1.16 24.76
N SER A 30 15.36 -0.28 24.24
CA SER A 30 14.11 0.12 24.89
C SER A 30 12.87 -0.58 24.32
N TRP A 31 13.05 -1.49 23.36
CA TRP A 31 11.97 -2.12 22.62
C TRP A 31 11.53 -3.46 23.24
N ASN A 32 10.25 -3.79 23.13
CA ASN A 32 9.73 -5.08 23.58
C ASN A 32 8.65 -5.63 22.63
N ASN A 33 8.23 -6.88 22.87
CA ASN A 33 7.24 -7.56 22.02
C ASN A 33 5.85 -6.91 22.10
N SER A 34 5.46 -6.33 23.24
CA SER A 34 4.19 -5.60 23.36
C SER A 34 4.14 -4.37 22.46
N TYR A 35 5.26 -3.66 22.31
CA TYR A 35 5.39 -2.53 21.40
C TYR A 35 5.38 -2.95 19.94
N SER A 36 5.95 -4.12 19.63
CA SER A 36 5.87 -4.73 18.29
C SER A 36 4.41 -4.96 17.89
N GLU A 37 3.61 -5.58 18.78
CA GLU A 37 2.19 -5.84 18.56
C GLU A 37 1.39 -4.55 18.35
N LYS A 38 1.52 -3.58 19.26
CA LYS A 38 0.81 -2.31 19.15
C LYS A 38 1.20 -1.52 17.90
N THR A 39 2.49 -1.56 17.51
CA THR A 39 2.97 -0.89 16.30
C THR A 39 2.36 -1.52 15.06
N CYS A 40 2.35 -2.85 14.98
CA CYS A 40 1.72 -3.56 13.87
C CYS A 40 0.21 -3.28 13.79
N GLN A 41 -0.49 -3.27 14.92
CA GLN A 41 -1.92 -2.92 14.99
C GLN A 41 -2.19 -1.48 14.54
N GLN A 42 -1.33 -0.54 14.91
CA GLN A 42 -1.44 0.86 14.45
C GLN A 42 -1.18 1.04 12.96
N LEU A 43 -0.40 0.13 12.37
CA LEU A 43 -0.13 0.09 10.93
C LEU A 43 -1.16 -0.77 10.16
N GLY A 44 -2.23 -1.22 10.82
CA GLY A 44 -3.32 -1.97 10.19
C GLY A 44 -3.10 -3.48 10.08
N PHE A 45 -2.08 -4.04 10.73
CA PHE A 45 -1.84 -5.48 10.79
C PHE A 45 -2.49 -6.13 12.02
N VAL A 46 -2.74 -7.45 11.95
CA VAL A 46 -3.39 -8.19 13.05
C VAL A 46 -2.46 -8.30 14.27
N SER A 47 -1.19 -8.64 14.04
CA SER A 47 -0.20 -8.83 15.09
C SER A 47 1.23 -8.63 14.58
N ALA A 48 2.22 -8.74 15.47
CA ALA A 48 3.62 -8.86 15.08
C ALA A 48 3.93 -10.32 14.69
N TYR A 49 4.58 -10.54 13.55
CA TYR A 49 5.04 -11.87 13.14
C TYR A 49 6.42 -12.17 13.71
N ARG A 50 7.36 -11.22 13.53
CA ARG A 50 8.75 -11.39 13.93
C ARG A 50 9.40 -10.06 14.23
N THR A 51 10.09 -9.99 15.37
CA THR A 51 10.93 -8.85 15.75
C THR A 51 12.37 -9.32 15.87
N THR A 52 13.30 -8.66 15.18
CA THR A 52 14.74 -8.96 15.23
C THR A 52 15.56 -7.68 15.39
N GLU A 53 16.84 -7.83 15.71
CA GLU A 53 17.77 -6.73 15.89
C GLU A 53 18.76 -6.66 14.72
N VAL A 54 18.90 -5.48 14.14
CA VAL A 54 19.88 -5.24 13.07
C VAL A 54 20.99 -4.34 13.62
N ALA A 55 22.22 -4.84 13.60
CA ALA A 55 23.39 -4.04 13.92
C ALA A 55 23.68 -3.09 12.75
N HIS A 56 23.72 -1.79 13.01
CA HIS A 56 24.14 -0.80 12.02
C HIS A 56 25.16 0.14 12.66
N ARG A 57 26.43 -0.08 12.32
CA ARG A 57 27.52 0.77 12.79
C ARG A 57 27.44 2.12 12.06
N ASN A 58 27.65 3.23 12.78
CA ASN A 58 27.67 4.63 12.29
C ASN A 58 26.35 5.42 12.27
N LEU A 59 25.31 5.02 13.00
CA LEU A 59 24.12 5.87 13.20
C LEU A 59 24.21 6.62 14.54
N ALA A 60 24.51 7.92 14.46
CA ALA A 60 24.66 8.79 15.63
C ALA A 60 23.32 9.24 16.24
N SER A 61 22.19 8.98 15.60
CA SER A 61 20.88 9.42 16.09
C SER A 61 19.82 8.37 15.83
N SER A 62 19.02 8.11 16.85
CA SER A 62 17.96 7.12 16.86
C SER A 62 16.79 7.61 17.70
N PHE A 63 15.72 6.83 17.73
CA PHE A 63 14.64 7.02 18.68
C PHE A 63 14.64 5.88 19.71
N SER A 64 14.35 6.22 20.95
CA SER A 64 14.06 5.24 22.01
C SER A 64 12.64 5.48 22.50
N ILE A 65 12.05 4.42 23.06
CA ILE A 65 10.70 4.47 23.60
C ILE A 65 10.76 4.46 25.13
N SER A 66 10.09 5.43 25.77
CA SER A 66 10.03 5.48 27.23
C SER A 66 8.78 4.78 27.75
N LYS A 67 7.62 5.12 27.18
CA LYS A 67 6.33 4.54 27.55
C LYS A 67 5.36 4.59 26.38
N TYR A 68 4.93 3.42 25.92
CA TYR A 68 3.95 3.30 24.83
C TYR A 68 2.54 3.64 25.34
N ASN A 69 2.15 4.92 25.26
CA ASN A 69 0.86 5.40 25.72
C ASN A 69 -0.20 5.32 24.60
N SER A 70 -0.05 6.18 23.59
CA SER A 70 -1.02 6.45 22.51
C SER A 70 -0.48 5.96 21.17
N THR A 71 0.27 6.78 20.44
CA THR A 71 0.90 6.43 19.15
C THR A 71 2.38 6.13 19.34
N LEU A 72 2.95 5.31 18.45
CA LEU A 72 4.39 5.05 18.44
C LEU A 72 5.17 6.38 18.41
N GLN A 73 4.77 7.33 17.58
CA GLN A 73 5.48 8.61 17.41
C GLN A 73 5.46 9.51 18.63
N GLU A 74 4.33 9.60 19.34
CA GLU A 74 4.23 10.36 20.59
C GLU A 74 5.05 9.74 21.72
N SER A 75 5.30 8.42 21.63
CA SER A 75 6.03 7.66 22.64
C SER A 75 7.55 7.64 22.42
N LEU A 76 8.01 8.14 21.27
CA LEU A 76 9.42 8.14 20.89
C LEU A 76 10.12 9.45 21.28
N TYR A 77 11.30 9.34 21.87
CA TYR A 77 12.18 10.46 22.12
C TYR A 77 13.54 10.23 21.45
N ARG A 78 14.14 11.31 20.97
CA ARG A 78 15.44 11.25 20.29
C ARG A 78 16.52 10.84 21.28
N SER A 79 17.32 9.86 20.89
CA SER A 79 18.39 9.31 21.73
C SER A 79 19.49 8.68 20.87
N GLU A 80 20.60 8.39 21.51
CA GLU A 80 21.63 7.53 20.93
C GLU A 80 21.38 6.09 21.36
N CYS A 81 21.73 5.14 20.51
CA CYS A 81 21.56 3.71 20.79
C CYS A 81 22.93 3.11 21.13
N PRO A 82 23.27 2.90 22.41
CA PRO A 82 24.61 2.45 22.81
C PRO A 82 24.98 1.09 22.21
N SER A 83 24.00 0.20 22.06
CA SER A 83 24.20 -1.12 21.45
C SER A 83 24.42 -1.08 19.94
N GLN A 84 24.12 0.05 19.27
CA GLN A 84 24.06 0.18 17.81
C GLN A 84 23.18 -0.88 17.13
N ARG A 85 22.16 -1.37 17.86
CA ARG A 85 21.18 -2.33 17.37
C ARG A 85 19.82 -1.69 17.26
N TYR A 86 19.15 -1.97 16.16
CA TYR A 86 17.90 -1.33 15.81
C TYR A 86 16.82 -2.35 15.52
N VAL A 87 15.57 -1.94 15.74
CA VAL A 87 14.40 -2.80 15.61
C VAL A 87 14.10 -3.09 14.13
N SER A 88 14.21 -4.35 13.75
CA SER A 88 13.61 -4.90 12.54
C SER A 88 12.29 -5.56 12.92
N LEU A 89 11.19 -5.07 12.36
CA LEU A 89 9.85 -5.53 12.69
C LEU A 89 9.15 -6.04 11.44
N GLN A 90 8.66 -7.27 11.51
CA GLN A 90 7.82 -7.91 10.52
C GLN A 90 6.45 -8.12 11.14
N CYS A 91 5.43 -7.46 10.60
CA CYS A 91 4.06 -7.66 11.04
C CYS A 91 3.44 -8.91 10.40
N SER A 92 2.46 -9.50 11.09
CA SER A 92 1.66 -10.62 10.58
C SER A 92 1.09 -10.29 9.23
N HIS A 93 1.23 -11.20 8.27
CA HIS A 93 0.87 -10.96 6.90
C HIS A 93 -0.59 -10.49 6.78
N CYS A 94 -0.78 -9.28 6.25
CA CYS A 94 -1.98 -8.92 5.52
C CYS A 94 -1.56 -8.64 4.07
N GLY A 95 -2.33 -9.14 3.10
CA GLY A 95 -2.14 -8.77 1.69
C GLY A 95 -0.94 -9.35 0.91
N LEU A 96 -0.14 -10.29 1.44
CA LEU A 96 0.96 -10.91 0.66
C LEU A 96 0.72 -12.40 0.34
N ARG A 97 0.56 -12.69 -0.95
CA ARG A 97 1.23 -13.81 -1.62
C ARG A 97 2.37 -13.22 -2.46
N ALA A 98 3.39 -14.04 -2.70
CA ALA A 98 4.64 -13.69 -3.37
C ALA A 98 4.44 -12.73 -4.57
N MET A 99 5.06 -11.57 -4.47
CA MET A 99 5.32 -10.68 -5.60
C MET A 99 6.32 -11.37 -6.52
N THR A 100 5.81 -12.03 -7.55
CA THR A 100 6.55 -12.31 -8.78
C THR A 100 5.71 -11.78 -9.91
N GLY A 101 6.27 -10.88 -10.72
CA GLY A 101 5.57 -10.24 -11.83
C GLY A 101 4.86 -11.25 -12.74
N ARG A 102 3.66 -10.86 -13.20
CA ARG A 102 2.70 -11.67 -13.98
C ARG A 102 2.16 -12.89 -13.21
N ILE A 103 0.85 -13.15 -13.28
CA ILE A 103 0.26 -14.38 -12.73
C ILE A 103 0.82 -15.57 -13.51
N VAL A 104 1.90 -16.18 -13.01
CA VAL A 104 2.51 -17.41 -13.53
C VAL A 104 2.42 -18.44 -12.41
N GLY A 105 1.67 -19.53 -12.63
CA GLY A 105 1.40 -20.56 -11.61
C GLY A 105 0.21 -20.27 -10.68
N GLY A 106 -0.62 -19.27 -10.99
CA GLY A 106 -1.90 -19.04 -10.32
C GLY A 106 -2.98 -20.03 -10.75
N ALA A 107 -3.97 -20.28 -9.88
CA ALA A 107 -5.18 -21.00 -10.23
C ALA A 107 -6.31 -20.01 -10.54
N LEU A 108 -7.28 -20.44 -11.36
CA LEU A 108 -8.48 -19.66 -11.62
C LEU A 108 -9.15 -19.27 -10.29
N ALA A 109 -9.43 -17.98 -10.13
CA ALA A 109 -10.18 -17.51 -8.98
C ALA A 109 -11.65 -17.96 -9.14
N PRO A 110 -12.28 -18.51 -8.08
CA PRO A 110 -13.72 -18.61 -8.01
C PRO A 110 -14.37 -17.25 -8.29
N GLU A 111 -15.55 -17.27 -8.91
CA GLU A 111 -16.36 -16.07 -9.10
C GLU A 111 -16.53 -15.33 -7.76
N SER A 112 -16.49 -13.99 -7.84
CA SER A 112 -16.77 -13.10 -6.70
C SER A 112 -15.79 -13.21 -5.51
N LYS A 113 -14.71 -13.99 -5.62
CA LYS A 113 -13.70 -14.10 -4.55
C LYS A 113 -13.00 -12.78 -4.22
N TRP A 114 -12.87 -11.91 -5.23
CA TRP A 114 -12.23 -10.60 -5.10
C TRP A 114 -13.17 -9.53 -5.64
N PRO A 115 -14.22 -9.16 -4.89
CA PRO A 115 -15.30 -8.31 -5.40
C PRO A 115 -14.86 -6.85 -5.62
N TRP A 116 -13.70 -6.46 -5.09
CA TRP A 116 -13.08 -5.17 -5.36
C TRP A 116 -12.18 -5.18 -6.60
N GLN A 117 -11.86 -6.33 -7.17
CA GLN A 117 -11.01 -6.41 -8.37
C GLN A 117 -11.77 -5.83 -9.56
N VAL A 118 -11.14 -4.90 -10.26
CA VAL A 118 -11.64 -4.38 -11.52
C VAL A 118 -10.64 -4.54 -12.65
N SER A 119 -11.15 -4.54 -13.87
CA SER A 119 -10.39 -4.54 -15.10
C SER A 119 -10.52 -3.18 -15.78
N LEU A 120 -9.39 -2.53 -16.07
CA LEU A 120 -9.30 -1.22 -16.71
C LEU A 120 -8.99 -1.42 -18.18
N HIS A 121 -9.86 -0.93 -19.05
CA HIS A 121 -9.73 -1.05 -20.49
C HIS A 121 -9.59 0.33 -21.13
N TYR A 122 -8.79 0.39 -22.20
CA TYR A 122 -8.80 1.48 -23.16
C TYR A 122 -9.30 0.93 -24.51
N GLY A 123 -10.44 1.45 -24.98
CA GLY A 123 -11.17 0.87 -26.09
C GLY A 123 -11.68 -0.55 -25.75
N THR A 124 -11.20 -1.55 -26.49
CA THR A 124 -11.52 -2.98 -26.26
C THR A 124 -10.42 -3.72 -25.50
N THR A 125 -9.28 -3.10 -25.28
CA THR A 125 -8.07 -3.75 -24.76
C THR A 125 -7.98 -3.58 -23.26
N HIS A 126 -7.77 -4.69 -22.54
CA HIS A 126 -7.37 -4.65 -21.13
C HIS A 126 -5.97 -4.05 -21.01
N ILE A 127 -5.83 -3.02 -20.17
CA ILE A 127 -4.56 -2.34 -19.92
C ILE A 127 -4.02 -2.70 -18.53
N CYS A 128 -4.87 -2.56 -17.51
CA CYS A 128 -4.47 -2.68 -16.10
C CYS A 128 -5.57 -3.27 -15.24
N GLY A 129 -5.18 -3.72 -14.04
CA GLY A 129 -6.14 -3.96 -12.95
C GLY A 129 -6.41 -2.68 -12.14
N GLY A 130 -7.39 -2.76 -11.25
CA GLY A 130 -7.64 -1.74 -10.24
C GLY A 130 -8.36 -2.32 -9.03
N THR A 131 -8.51 -1.51 -7.98
CA THR A 131 -9.23 -1.85 -6.75
C THR A 131 -10.37 -0.87 -6.54
N LEU A 132 -11.60 -1.37 -6.41
CA LEU A 132 -12.73 -0.57 -5.96
C LEU A 132 -12.51 -0.19 -4.49
N ILE A 133 -12.40 1.10 -4.20
CA ILE A 133 -12.22 1.64 -2.83
C ILE A 133 -13.49 2.32 -2.31
N ASP A 134 -14.42 2.64 -3.22
CA ASP A 134 -15.77 3.13 -2.95
C ASP A 134 -16.68 2.82 -4.15
N ALA A 135 -18.01 2.94 -4.01
CA ALA A 135 -18.96 2.72 -5.11
C ALA A 135 -18.67 3.56 -6.37
N GLN A 136 -17.99 4.70 -6.24
CA GLN A 136 -17.59 5.55 -7.37
C GLN A 136 -16.08 5.70 -7.60
N TRP A 137 -15.25 5.03 -6.80
CA TRP A 137 -13.81 5.25 -6.83
C TRP A 137 -13.02 3.96 -7.00
N VAL A 138 -12.10 4.00 -7.96
CA VAL A 138 -11.14 2.95 -8.23
C VAL A 138 -9.73 3.48 -7.98
N LEU A 139 -8.97 2.75 -7.17
CA LEU A 139 -7.54 2.92 -6.98
C LEU A 139 -6.77 2.09 -8.01
N THR A 140 -5.77 2.69 -8.64
CA THR A 140 -4.90 2.04 -9.62
C THR A 140 -3.50 2.67 -9.63
N ALA A 141 -2.65 2.21 -10.53
CA ALA A 141 -1.32 2.73 -10.77
C ALA A 141 -1.35 3.91 -11.76
N ALA A 142 -0.41 4.84 -11.60
CA ALA A 142 -0.24 5.99 -12.49
C ALA A 142 0.28 5.56 -13.87
N HIS A 143 1.20 4.61 -13.94
CA HIS A 143 1.81 4.14 -15.18
C HIS A 143 0.79 3.59 -16.19
N CYS A 144 -0.37 3.10 -15.71
CA CYS A 144 -1.47 2.63 -16.56
C CYS A 144 -1.93 3.67 -17.57
N PHE A 145 -1.75 4.96 -17.29
CA PHE A 145 -2.19 6.08 -18.14
C PHE A 145 -1.08 6.64 -19.04
N PHE A 146 0.12 6.07 -19.02
CA PHE A 146 1.25 6.47 -19.87
C PHE A 146 1.46 5.54 -21.07
N VAL A 147 0.73 4.42 -21.11
CA VAL A 147 0.71 3.47 -22.25
C VAL A 147 0.05 4.10 -23.50
N THR A 148 -0.84 5.07 -23.33
CA THR A 148 -1.55 5.77 -24.41
C THR A 148 -1.15 7.26 -24.44
N ARG A 149 -0.68 7.75 -25.59
CA ARG A 149 -0.29 9.17 -25.77
C ARG A 149 -1.45 10.16 -25.53
N GLU A 150 -2.69 9.70 -25.68
CA GLU A 150 -3.89 10.51 -25.52
C GLU A 150 -4.67 10.05 -24.27
N LYS A 151 -4.74 10.91 -23.25
CA LYS A 151 -5.50 10.69 -22.01
C LYS A 151 -7.00 10.98 -22.22
N VAL A 152 -7.58 10.46 -23.29
CA VAL A 152 -9.00 10.69 -23.63
C VAL A 152 -9.87 9.85 -22.70
N LEU A 153 -10.64 10.54 -21.85
CA LEU A 153 -11.50 9.91 -20.84
C LEU A 153 -12.53 8.95 -21.46
N GLU A 154 -13.09 9.28 -22.63
CA GLU A 154 -14.09 8.44 -23.32
C GLU A 154 -13.54 7.09 -23.79
N GLY A 155 -12.21 6.98 -23.94
CA GLY A 155 -11.56 5.72 -24.28
C GLY A 155 -11.51 4.75 -23.10
N TRP A 156 -11.60 5.24 -21.87
CA TRP A 156 -11.44 4.42 -20.66
C TRP A 156 -12.76 3.80 -20.18
N LYS A 157 -12.68 2.54 -19.79
CA LYS A 157 -13.79 1.75 -19.24
C LYS A 157 -13.32 0.94 -18.04
N VAL A 158 -14.17 0.84 -17.02
CA VAL A 158 -13.98 -0.02 -15.86
C VAL A 158 -14.99 -1.16 -15.90
N TYR A 159 -14.50 -2.40 -15.77
CA TYR A 159 -15.33 -3.59 -15.61
C TYR A 159 -15.14 -4.17 -14.20
N ALA A 160 -16.24 -4.33 -13.49
CA ALA A 160 -16.30 -4.90 -12.13
C ALA A 160 -17.25 -6.10 -12.10
N GLY A 161 -17.13 -6.98 -11.11
CA GLY A 161 -18.06 -8.12 -10.96
C GLY A 161 -17.85 -9.26 -11.95
N THR A 162 -16.65 -9.38 -12.54
CA THR A 162 -16.30 -10.52 -13.40
C THR A 162 -14.86 -10.95 -13.17
N SER A 163 -14.61 -12.25 -13.26
CA SER A 163 -13.29 -12.87 -13.30
C SER A 163 -12.91 -13.34 -14.72
N ASN A 164 -13.81 -13.15 -15.70
CA ASN A 164 -13.66 -13.65 -17.06
C ASN A 164 -13.70 -12.51 -18.10
N LEU A 165 -12.55 -12.21 -18.69
CA LEU A 165 -12.41 -11.16 -19.70
C LEU A 165 -13.10 -11.49 -21.04
N LEU A 166 -13.52 -12.73 -21.27
CA LEU A 166 -14.32 -13.12 -22.44
C LEU A 166 -15.81 -12.81 -22.25
N ARG A 167 -16.26 -12.56 -21.02
CA ARG A 167 -17.65 -12.27 -20.65
C ARG A 167 -17.68 -11.04 -19.75
N LEU A 168 -17.53 -9.87 -20.39
CA LEU A 168 -17.52 -8.59 -19.71
C LEU A 168 -18.95 -8.13 -19.39
N PRO A 169 -19.21 -7.63 -18.18
CA PRO A 169 -20.46 -6.99 -17.80
C PRO A 169 -20.56 -5.58 -18.42
N GLU A 170 -21.60 -4.84 -18.03
CA GLU A 170 -21.73 -3.44 -18.43
C GLU A 170 -20.52 -2.63 -17.96
N ALA A 171 -19.98 -1.81 -18.87
CA ALA A 171 -18.83 -0.97 -18.59
C ALA A 171 -19.24 0.27 -17.81
N ALA A 172 -18.50 0.58 -16.74
CA ALA A 172 -18.62 1.87 -16.07
C ALA A 172 -17.78 2.94 -16.80
N SER A 173 -18.45 4.02 -17.19
CA SER A 173 -17.82 5.21 -17.77
C SER A 173 -17.05 6.01 -16.72
N ILE A 174 -16.03 6.73 -17.16
CA ILE A 174 -15.12 7.50 -16.31
C ILE A 174 -15.42 8.99 -16.44
N SER A 175 -15.49 9.68 -15.29
CA SER A 175 -15.67 11.12 -15.21
C SER A 175 -14.35 11.86 -15.00
N GLN A 176 -13.39 11.23 -14.32
CA GLN A 176 -12.13 11.86 -13.97
C GLN A 176 -11.05 10.80 -13.72
N ILE A 177 -9.82 11.12 -14.11
CA ILE A 177 -8.61 10.38 -13.74
C ILE A 177 -7.69 11.37 -13.01
N ILE A 178 -7.27 11.01 -11.80
CA ILE A 178 -6.38 11.80 -10.94
C ILE A 178 -5.08 11.02 -10.82
N ILE A 179 -4.03 11.50 -11.47
CA ILE A 179 -2.69 10.92 -11.40
C ILE A 179 -1.92 11.69 -10.32
N ASN A 180 -1.12 10.99 -9.51
CA ASN A 180 -0.23 11.66 -8.57
C ASN A 180 0.74 12.58 -9.33
N GLY A 181 0.77 13.87 -8.98
CA GLY A 181 1.61 14.87 -9.67
C GLY A 181 3.11 14.65 -9.51
N ASN A 182 3.52 13.83 -8.53
CA ASN A 182 4.93 13.47 -8.32
C ASN A 182 5.36 12.21 -9.11
N TYR A 183 4.44 11.56 -9.83
CA TYR A 183 4.80 10.39 -10.65
C TYR A 183 5.61 10.82 -11.87
N THR A 184 6.72 10.14 -12.10
CA THR A 184 7.53 10.22 -13.31
C THR A 184 7.73 8.82 -13.88
N ASP A 185 7.63 8.67 -15.21
CA ASP A 185 7.76 7.37 -15.89
C ASP A 185 9.20 6.81 -15.87
N GLU A 186 10.16 7.61 -15.42
CA GLU A 186 11.58 7.24 -15.35
C GLU A 186 11.97 6.63 -14.00
N GLU A 187 11.30 7.03 -12.92
CA GLU A 187 11.67 6.64 -11.54
C GLU A 187 10.70 5.61 -10.95
N ASP A 188 9.52 5.40 -11.56
CA ASP A 188 8.41 4.55 -11.05
C ASP A 188 7.94 4.90 -9.62
N ASP A 189 8.45 5.99 -9.05
CA ASP A 189 8.06 6.48 -7.73
C ASP A 189 6.70 7.18 -7.78
N TYR A 190 5.96 7.09 -6.68
CA TYR A 190 4.61 7.66 -6.55
C TYR A 190 3.60 7.12 -7.58
N ASP A 191 3.76 5.86 -8.00
CA ASP A 191 2.91 5.15 -8.98
C ASP A 191 1.50 4.83 -8.44
N ILE A 192 0.70 5.89 -8.26
CA ILE A 192 -0.65 5.83 -7.73
C ILE A 192 -1.57 6.82 -8.45
N ALA A 193 -2.78 6.36 -8.74
CA ALA A 193 -3.81 7.14 -9.38
C ALA A 193 -5.21 6.71 -8.94
N LEU A 194 -6.17 7.63 -9.08
CA LEU A 194 -7.58 7.40 -8.80
C LEU A 194 -8.40 7.61 -10.08
N MET A 195 -9.34 6.70 -10.32
CA MET A 195 -10.38 6.85 -11.34
C MET A 195 -11.73 7.05 -10.68
N ARG A 196 -12.45 8.09 -11.09
CA ARG A 196 -13.81 8.37 -10.65
C ARG A 196 -14.82 7.93 -11.71
N LEU A 197 -15.73 7.05 -11.32
CA LEU A 197 -16.81 6.58 -12.19
C LEU A 197 -17.87 7.67 -12.36
N SER A 198 -18.41 7.81 -13.58
CA SER A 198 -19.46 8.79 -13.89
C SER A 198 -20.76 8.52 -13.12
N LYS A 199 -21.02 7.26 -12.74
CA LYS A 199 -22.14 6.84 -11.89
C LYS A 199 -21.64 5.82 -10.86
N PRO A 200 -22.24 5.76 -9.65
CA PRO A 200 -21.95 4.70 -8.68
C PRO A 200 -22.27 3.33 -9.25
N LEU A 201 -21.41 2.36 -8.97
CA LEU A 201 -21.71 0.95 -9.20
C LEU A 201 -22.79 0.49 -8.22
N THR A 202 -23.69 -0.36 -8.71
CA THR A 202 -24.57 -1.13 -7.84
C THR A 202 -23.71 -2.17 -7.12
N LEU A 203 -23.56 -2.01 -5.80
CA LEU A 203 -22.80 -2.94 -4.98
C LEU A 203 -23.57 -4.26 -4.83
N SER A 204 -22.92 -5.38 -5.10
CA SER A 204 -23.49 -6.73 -5.01
C SER A 204 -22.50 -7.67 -4.30
N GLY A 205 -22.77 -8.98 -4.24
CA GLY A 205 -21.76 -9.94 -3.76
C GLY A 205 -20.50 -10.00 -4.65
N GLU A 206 -20.57 -9.46 -5.86
CA GLU A 206 -19.53 -9.56 -6.89
C GLU A 206 -18.77 -8.23 -7.09
N SER A 207 -19.34 -7.13 -6.63
CA SER A 207 -18.80 -5.77 -6.72
C SER A 207 -18.88 -5.07 -5.36
N GLN A 208 -17.79 -5.06 -4.60
CA GLN A 208 -17.74 -4.44 -3.27
C GLN A 208 -16.44 -3.68 -3.05
N PRO A 209 -16.47 -2.52 -2.37
CA PRO A 209 -15.26 -1.78 -2.04
C PRO A 209 -14.37 -2.54 -1.06
N ARG A 210 -13.07 -2.34 -1.17
CA ARG A 210 -12.09 -2.70 -0.13
C ARG A 210 -11.82 -1.46 0.74
N PRO A 211 -12.05 -1.53 2.07
CA PRO A 211 -11.64 -0.47 2.98
C PRO A 211 -10.12 -0.27 2.92
N LEU A 212 -9.69 0.99 2.83
CA LEU A 212 -8.28 1.36 2.96
C LEU A 212 -7.94 1.44 4.45
N SER A 213 -7.06 0.55 4.91
CA SER A 213 -6.53 0.53 6.29
C SER A 213 -5.27 1.37 6.41
#